data_AF-A0A936NH60-F1
#
_entry.id   AF-A0A936NH60-F1
#
_cell.length_a   1.000
_cell.length_b   1.000
_cell.length_c   1.000
_cell.angle_alpha   90.00
_cell.angle_beta   90.00
_cell.angle_gamma   90.00
#
_symmetry.space_group_name_H-M   'P 1'
#
loop_
_entity.id
_entity.type
_entity.pdbx_description
1 polymer ?
#
loop_
_entity_poly.entity_id
_entity_poly.type
_entity_poly.pdbx_seq_one_letter_code
_entity_poly.pdbx_strand_id
1 'polypeptide(L)'
;MMRMIIATLFLVLSLAGCDGNSSSEQKGQQPPAEASLAIASPDAVCFLLDSHGLATGGWKQVHGDKFGCSSNYKEIGSGSPLVNDLAYYVDGDRNSVTQAMLVLNVNDKSQATSGHSALLASAGELSIKLATVKLPQTIKDAITGGKPMTAKEGQTTIEVERDDWPTGKGYELHVIFK
;
A
#
# COMPACT_ATOMS: atom_id res chain seq x y z
N MET A 1 36.01 6.63 69.18
CA MET A 1 36.57 7.80 68.47
C MET A 1 35.57 8.18 67.37
N MET A 2 34.43 8.81 67.63
CA MET A 2 34.20 10.22 68.01
C MET A 2 34.97 11.22 67.15
N ARG A 3 34.32 11.68 66.06
CA ARG A 3 34.43 13.05 65.57
C ARG A 3 33.02 13.56 65.26
N MET A 4 32.61 14.49 66.13
CA MET A 4 31.44 15.34 66.04
C MET A 4 31.83 16.66 65.34
N ILE A 5 30.90 17.61 65.31
CA ILE A 5 31.01 19.03 64.90
C ILE A 5 31.03 19.21 63.35
N ILE A 6 30.22 20.03 62.67
CA ILE A 6 29.60 21.32 63.00
C ILE A 6 28.25 21.47 62.27
N ALA A 7 27.25 21.95 63.02
CA ALA A 7 25.99 22.47 62.51
C ALA A 7 26.19 23.86 61.88
N THR A 8 25.60 24.12 60.71
CA THR A 8 25.30 25.49 60.29
C THR A 8 23.85 25.57 59.85
N LEU A 9 23.08 26.22 60.71
CA LEU A 9 21.69 26.60 60.56
C LEU A 9 21.65 27.86 59.68
N PHE A 10 21.04 27.80 58.50
CA PHE A 10 20.56 28.99 57.81
C PHE A 10 19.04 28.93 57.71
N LEU A 11 18.43 29.69 58.59
CA LEU A 11 17.02 30.07 58.56
C LEU A 11 16.89 31.22 57.55
N VAL A 12 16.19 31.00 56.44
CA VAL A 12 15.62 32.10 55.63
C VAL A 12 14.12 31.87 55.57
N LEU A 13 13.40 32.81 56.17
CA LEU A 13 11.94 32.90 56.17
C LEU A 13 11.51 33.93 55.12
N SER A 14 10.28 33.76 54.60
CA SER A 14 9.47 34.71 53.83
C SER A 14 9.77 34.76 52.31
N LEU A 15 8.81 34.78 51.37
CA LEU A 15 7.35 35.03 51.39
C LEU A 15 6.65 34.12 50.37
N ALA A 16 5.35 33.89 50.59
CA ALA A 16 4.45 33.27 49.63
C ALA A 16 4.33 34.10 48.34
N GLY A 17 4.49 33.43 47.21
CA GLY A 17 4.04 33.87 45.90
C GLY A 17 3.42 32.67 45.20
N CYS A 18 2.10 32.61 45.18
CA CYS A 18 1.36 31.77 44.24
C CYS A 18 1.58 32.36 42.86
N ASP A 19 2.10 31.59 41.91
CA ASP A 19 1.64 31.68 40.52
C ASP A 19 1.99 30.40 39.77
N GLY A 20 1.05 29.97 38.94
CA GLY A 20 0.89 28.60 38.46
C GLY A 20 2.08 28.06 37.68
N ASN A 21 2.61 26.94 38.15
CA ASN A 21 3.28 25.99 37.29
C ASN A 21 2.22 25.06 36.68
N SER A 22 1.99 25.15 35.37
CA SER A 22 1.47 24.04 34.59
C SER A 22 1.83 24.26 33.12
N SER A 23 3.08 23.97 32.79
CA SER A 23 3.46 23.63 31.42
C SER A 23 2.93 22.21 31.17
N SER A 24 1.68 22.10 30.71
CA SER A 24 1.18 20.86 30.14
C SER A 24 1.85 20.66 28.78
N GLU A 25 2.70 19.63 28.73
CA GLU A 25 3.18 19.03 27.50
C GLU A 25 2.00 18.81 26.55
N GLN A 26 2.07 19.49 25.40
CA GLN A 26 1.22 19.19 24.26
C GLN A 26 1.60 17.79 23.77
N LYS A 27 0.88 16.78 24.26
CA LYS A 27 0.84 15.44 23.66
C LYS A 27 0.28 15.62 22.25
N GLY A 28 1.19 15.79 21.28
CA GLY A 28 0.86 15.83 19.87
C GLY A 28 -0.02 14.63 19.55
N GLN A 29 -1.23 14.93 19.11
CA GLN A 29 -2.16 13.96 18.57
C GLN A 29 -1.47 13.29 17.38
N GLN A 30 -1.00 12.05 17.56
CA GLN A 30 -0.49 11.25 16.46
C GLN A 30 -1.62 11.09 15.43
N PRO A 31 -1.41 11.44 14.14
CA PRO A 31 -2.40 11.16 13.12
C PRO A 31 -2.70 9.66 13.09
N PRO A 32 -3.93 9.26 12.68
CA PRO A 32 -4.28 7.86 12.55
C PRO A 32 -3.23 7.17 11.68
N ALA A 33 -2.81 5.98 12.08
CA ALA A 33 -1.85 5.17 11.34
C ALA A 33 -2.43 4.86 9.96
N GLU A 34 -2.05 5.69 8.98
CA GLU A 34 -2.23 5.37 7.57
C GLU A 34 -1.38 4.13 7.29
N ALA A 35 -1.93 3.21 6.50
CA ALA A 35 -1.31 1.95 6.16
C ALA A 35 0.09 2.22 5.58
N SER A 36 1.14 1.98 6.36
CA SER A 36 2.50 2.23 5.90
C SER A 36 2.93 1.07 5.02
N LEU A 37 2.84 1.25 3.70
CA LEU A 37 3.55 0.40 2.76
C LEU A 37 5.05 0.50 3.04
N ALA A 38 5.80 -0.59 2.90
CA ALA A 38 7.20 -0.69 3.36
C ALA A 38 8.21 0.13 2.53
N ILE A 39 7.74 1.05 1.68
CA ILE A 39 8.53 1.76 0.68
C ILE A 39 8.63 3.25 1.02
N ALA A 40 9.85 3.78 0.91
CA ALA A 40 10.24 5.09 1.43
C ALA A 40 9.74 6.30 0.62
N SER A 41 9.27 6.13 -0.62
CA SER A 41 8.69 7.22 -1.42
C SER A 41 7.65 6.71 -2.44
N PRO A 42 6.63 7.52 -2.79
CA PRO A 42 5.66 7.15 -3.82
C PRO A 42 6.28 6.80 -5.17
N ASP A 43 7.33 7.53 -5.56
CA ASP A 43 8.04 7.31 -6.82
C ASP A 43 8.69 5.92 -6.90
N ALA A 44 9.21 5.39 -5.80
CA ALA A 44 9.78 4.05 -5.80
C ALA A 44 8.72 2.95 -6.03
N VAL A 45 7.47 3.16 -5.62
CA VAL A 45 6.37 2.20 -5.83
C VAL A 45 6.05 2.05 -7.32
N CYS A 46 6.23 3.10 -8.10
CA CYS A 46 5.97 3.13 -9.55
C CYS A 46 6.82 2.15 -10.37
N PHE A 47 7.98 1.73 -9.86
CA PHE A 47 8.94 0.91 -10.61
C PHE A 47 9.05 -0.53 -10.12
N LEU A 48 8.19 -0.96 -9.17
CA LEU A 48 8.32 -2.29 -8.56
C LEU A 48 8.12 -3.43 -9.55
N LEU A 49 7.38 -3.20 -10.64
CA LEU A 49 7.00 -4.23 -11.61
C LEU A 49 7.62 -4.02 -13.00
N ASP A 50 8.68 -3.23 -13.11
CA ASP A 50 9.44 -3.05 -14.35
C ASP A 50 9.92 -4.39 -14.93
N SER A 51 10.44 -5.29 -14.08
CA SER A 51 10.88 -6.63 -14.49
C SER A 51 9.75 -7.54 -14.98
N HIS A 52 8.50 -7.17 -14.72
CA HIS A 52 7.31 -7.86 -15.20
C HIS A 52 6.78 -7.25 -16.51
N GLY A 53 7.46 -6.25 -17.09
CA GLY A 53 7.01 -5.53 -18.27
C GLY A 53 5.86 -4.57 -17.99
N LEU A 54 5.70 -4.17 -16.73
CA LEU A 54 4.67 -3.23 -16.26
C LEU A 54 5.32 -1.91 -15.81
N ALA A 55 6.27 -1.43 -16.62
CA ALA A 55 6.96 -0.19 -16.34
C ALA A 55 5.99 0.99 -16.42
N THR A 56 6.10 1.91 -15.46
CA THR A 56 5.28 3.12 -15.39
C THR A 56 6.11 4.37 -15.71
N GLY A 57 5.44 5.52 -15.80
CA GLY A 57 6.07 6.81 -16.13
C GLY A 57 6.48 7.67 -14.93
N GLY A 58 6.62 7.10 -13.72
CA GLY A 58 6.93 7.82 -12.48
C GLY A 58 5.74 8.54 -11.84
N TRP A 59 5.91 8.98 -10.59
CA TRP A 59 4.84 9.57 -9.78
C TRP A 59 4.47 10.98 -10.26
N LYS A 60 3.21 11.20 -10.63
CA LYS A 60 2.74 12.49 -11.16
C LYS A 60 1.32 12.80 -10.77
N GLN A 61 0.96 14.07 -10.86
CA GLN A 61 -0.42 14.51 -10.69
C GLN A 61 -1.28 13.93 -11.82
N VAL A 62 -2.35 13.22 -11.46
CA VAL A 62 -3.31 12.63 -12.39
C VAL A 62 -4.51 13.56 -12.57
N HIS A 63 -5.10 14.01 -11.45
CA HIS A 63 -6.23 14.95 -11.46
C HIS A 63 -6.44 15.59 -10.08
N GLY A 64 -6.62 16.91 -10.01
CA GLY A 64 -6.81 17.60 -8.72
C GLY A 64 -5.68 17.26 -7.75
N ASP A 65 -6.01 16.87 -6.51
CA ASP A 65 -5.02 16.46 -5.51
C ASP A 65 -4.60 14.97 -5.63
N LYS A 66 -5.06 14.26 -6.66
CA LYS A 66 -4.70 12.86 -6.91
C LYS A 66 -3.41 12.75 -7.70
N PHE A 67 -2.52 11.93 -7.17
CA PHE A 67 -1.28 11.55 -7.81
C PHE A 67 -1.26 10.05 -8.05
N GLY A 68 -0.46 9.65 -9.01
CA GLY A 68 -0.37 8.27 -9.40
C GLY A 68 0.64 8.02 -10.50
N CYS A 69 0.78 6.75 -10.83
CA CYS A 69 1.48 6.27 -11.99
C CYS A 69 0.78 5.03 -12.52
N SER A 70 0.89 4.80 -13.83
CA SER A 70 0.32 3.63 -14.47
C SER A 70 1.25 3.10 -15.55
N SER A 71 1.18 1.80 -15.78
CA SER A 71 1.85 1.15 -16.90
C SER A 71 1.02 1.27 -18.17
N ASN A 72 1.65 1.00 -19.31
CA ASN A 72 0.90 0.60 -20.49
C ASN A 72 0.31 -0.81 -20.29
N TYR A 73 -0.65 -1.17 -21.14
CA TYR A 73 -1.15 -2.54 -21.20
C TYR A 73 -0.07 -3.50 -21.69
N LYS A 74 0.19 -4.53 -20.90
CA LYS A 74 0.99 -5.67 -21.30
C LYS A 74 0.08 -6.74 -21.85
N GLU A 75 0.16 -6.99 -23.15
CA GLU A 75 -0.60 -8.03 -23.82
C GLU A 75 -0.21 -9.44 -23.33
N ILE A 76 -1.20 -10.33 -23.25
CA ILE A 76 -1.05 -11.70 -22.77
C ILE A 76 -1.75 -12.65 -23.75
N GLY A 77 -0.96 -13.57 -24.30
CA GLY A 77 -1.43 -14.59 -25.23
C GLY A 77 -1.68 -14.04 -26.62
N SER A 78 -2.64 -14.65 -27.33
CA SER A 78 -2.98 -14.29 -28.71
C SER A 78 -4.49 -14.24 -28.90
N GLY A 79 -5.07 -13.06 -29.02
CA GLY A 79 -6.52 -12.86 -29.14
C GLY A 79 -6.89 -11.99 -30.34
N SER A 80 -8.11 -12.17 -30.86
CA SER A 80 -8.67 -11.33 -31.91
C SER A 80 -10.17 -11.13 -31.66
N PRO A 81 -10.70 -9.89 -31.74
CA PRO A 81 -9.99 -8.66 -32.08
C PRO A 81 -9.16 -8.07 -30.94
N LEU A 82 -9.33 -8.56 -29.70
CA LEU A 82 -8.64 -8.06 -28.53
C LEU A 82 -7.96 -9.21 -27.78
N VAL A 83 -6.71 -8.96 -27.38
CA VAL A 83 -5.92 -9.85 -26.53
C VAL A 83 -6.25 -9.61 -25.06
N ASN A 84 -5.96 -10.58 -24.19
CA ASN A 84 -5.97 -10.29 -22.76
C ASN A 84 -4.82 -9.33 -22.44
N ASP A 85 -4.99 -8.49 -21.44
CA ASP A 85 -3.94 -7.53 -21.07
C ASP A 85 -3.89 -7.29 -19.56
N LEU A 86 -2.72 -6.88 -19.09
CA LEU A 86 -2.46 -6.57 -17.68
C LEU A 86 -1.85 -5.18 -17.57
N ALA A 87 -2.34 -4.39 -16.62
CA ALA A 87 -1.75 -3.11 -16.26
C ALA A 87 -1.54 -2.98 -14.75
N TYR A 88 -0.60 -2.09 -14.39
CA TYR A 88 -0.27 -1.73 -13.03
C TYR A 88 -0.61 -0.26 -12.79
N TYR A 89 -1.23 0.03 -11.65
CA TYR A 89 -1.63 1.37 -11.21
C TYR A 89 -1.18 1.58 -9.77
N VAL A 90 -0.78 2.80 -9.46
CA VAL A 90 -0.51 3.25 -8.10
C VAL A 90 -1.21 4.58 -7.93
N ASP A 91 -2.02 4.69 -6.89
CA ASP A 91 -2.82 5.88 -6.61
C ASP A 91 -2.54 6.41 -5.22
N GLY A 92 -2.61 7.73 -5.08
CA GLY A 92 -2.43 8.40 -3.80
C GLY A 92 -2.57 9.90 -3.90
N ASP A 93 -1.81 10.58 -3.06
CA ASP A 93 -1.69 12.03 -3.03
C ASP A 93 -0.25 12.45 -3.34
N ARG A 94 0.03 13.75 -3.23
CA ARG A 94 1.36 14.30 -3.53
C ARG A 94 2.50 13.57 -2.80
N ASN A 95 2.26 13.12 -1.58
CA ASN A 95 3.28 12.63 -0.65
C ASN A 95 3.10 11.16 -0.26
N SER A 96 1.93 10.58 -0.46
CA SER A 96 1.61 9.22 0.00
C SER A 96 1.03 8.34 -1.11
N VAL A 97 1.28 7.05 -1.01
CA VAL A 97 0.57 6.02 -1.78
C VAL A 97 -0.57 5.51 -0.94
N THR A 98 -1.76 5.48 -1.52
CA THR A 98 -2.97 4.95 -0.87
C THR A 98 -3.29 3.53 -1.33
N GLN A 99 -2.94 3.19 -2.57
CA GLN A 99 -3.09 1.83 -3.08
C GLN A 99 -2.15 1.55 -4.25
N ALA A 100 -1.87 0.26 -4.44
CA ALA A 100 -1.25 -0.26 -5.65
C ALA A 100 -2.13 -1.40 -6.20
N MET A 101 -2.44 -1.37 -7.48
CA MET A 101 -3.42 -2.27 -8.10
C MET A 101 -2.91 -2.86 -9.41
N LEU A 102 -3.14 -4.16 -9.59
CA LEU A 102 -3.00 -4.86 -10.87
C LEU A 102 -4.39 -5.08 -11.47
N VAL A 103 -4.56 -4.77 -12.74
CA VAL A 103 -5.82 -4.95 -13.47
C VAL A 103 -5.57 -5.88 -14.65
N LEU A 104 -6.17 -7.06 -14.61
CA LEU A 104 -6.19 -7.99 -15.73
C LEU A 104 -7.52 -7.85 -16.47
N ASN A 105 -7.46 -7.52 -17.76
CA ASN A 105 -8.59 -7.61 -18.68
C ASN A 105 -8.60 -8.98 -19.36
N VAL A 106 -9.65 -9.76 -19.12
CA VAL A 106 -9.89 -11.03 -19.80
C VAL A 106 -10.85 -10.82 -20.97
N ASN A 107 -10.30 -10.36 -22.09
CA ASN A 107 -10.99 -10.17 -23.37
C ASN A 107 -11.30 -11.49 -24.11
N ASP A 108 -10.44 -12.50 -23.93
CA ASP A 108 -10.56 -13.85 -24.45
C ASP A 108 -10.54 -14.86 -23.30
N LYS A 109 -11.74 -15.36 -22.96
CA LYS A 109 -11.96 -16.33 -21.88
C LYS A 109 -11.28 -17.68 -22.13
N SER A 110 -11.00 -18.04 -23.38
CA SER A 110 -10.26 -19.29 -23.67
C SER A 110 -8.81 -19.23 -23.20
N GLN A 111 -8.28 -18.02 -22.99
CA GLN A 111 -6.93 -17.76 -22.50
C GLN A 111 -6.89 -17.17 -21.09
N ALA A 112 -8.01 -17.23 -20.35
CA ALA A 112 -8.09 -16.73 -18.98
C ALA A 112 -6.97 -17.30 -18.08
N THR A 113 -6.62 -18.58 -18.23
CA THR A 113 -5.55 -19.22 -17.45
C THR A 113 -4.19 -18.53 -17.62
N SER A 114 -3.86 -18.10 -18.83
CA SER A 114 -2.61 -17.36 -19.09
C SER A 114 -2.64 -15.97 -18.46
N GLY A 115 -3.79 -15.29 -18.54
CA GLY A 115 -4.04 -14.02 -17.85
C GLY A 115 -3.88 -14.13 -16.34
N HIS A 116 -4.56 -15.09 -15.73
CA HIS A 116 -4.48 -15.36 -14.29
C HIS A 116 -3.06 -15.71 -13.85
N SER A 117 -2.31 -16.45 -14.67
CA SER A 117 -0.91 -16.79 -14.36
C SER A 117 0.00 -15.55 -14.37
N ALA A 118 -0.18 -14.65 -15.34
CA ALA A 118 0.58 -13.40 -15.41
C ALA A 118 0.22 -12.44 -14.26
N LEU A 119 -1.07 -12.37 -13.92
CA LEU A 119 -1.56 -11.61 -12.76
C LEU A 119 -0.99 -12.17 -11.45
N LEU A 120 -1.04 -13.49 -11.26
CA LEU A 120 -0.51 -14.17 -10.07
C LEU A 120 0.99 -13.92 -9.88
N ALA A 121 1.78 -14.02 -10.95
CA ALA A 121 3.21 -13.74 -10.91
C ALA A 121 3.49 -12.28 -10.48
N SER A 122 2.77 -11.33 -11.08
CA SER A 122 2.94 -9.89 -10.79
C SER A 122 2.44 -9.52 -9.39
N ALA A 123 1.34 -10.10 -8.93
CA ALA A 123 0.82 -9.93 -7.57
C ALA A 123 1.77 -10.52 -6.52
N GLY A 124 2.40 -11.66 -6.83
CA GLY A 124 3.41 -12.27 -5.96
C GLY A 124 4.62 -11.36 -5.76
N GLU A 125 5.14 -10.80 -6.85
CA GLU A 125 6.25 -9.86 -6.83
C GLU A 125 5.88 -8.55 -6.09
N LEU A 126 4.70 -8.00 -6.37
CA LEU A 126 4.21 -6.78 -5.74
C LEU A 126 4.06 -6.99 -4.22
N SER A 127 3.48 -8.11 -3.79
CA SER A 127 3.33 -8.44 -2.36
C SER A 127 4.67 -8.43 -1.62
N ILE A 128 5.71 -9.02 -2.23
CA ILE A 128 7.05 -9.07 -1.62
C ILE A 128 7.67 -7.68 -1.58
N LYS A 129 7.64 -6.96 -2.71
CA LYS A 129 8.31 -5.66 -2.82
C LYS A 129 7.61 -4.55 -2.04
N LEU A 130 6.28 -4.55 -1.99
CA LEU A 130 5.47 -3.49 -1.40
C LEU A 130 5.20 -3.71 0.09
N ALA A 131 4.87 -4.94 0.47
CA ALA A 131 4.39 -5.28 1.81
C ALA A 131 5.38 -6.17 2.59
N THR A 132 6.49 -6.61 1.97
CA THR A 132 7.48 -7.50 2.59
C THR A 132 6.85 -8.82 3.10
N VAL A 133 5.72 -9.23 2.49
CA VAL A 133 5.01 -10.47 2.81
C VAL A 133 4.83 -11.31 1.56
N LYS A 134 4.81 -12.63 1.73
CA LYS A 134 4.42 -13.53 0.65
C LYS A 134 2.93 -13.37 0.38
N LEU A 135 2.54 -13.43 -0.89
CA LEU A 135 1.14 -13.42 -1.27
C LEU A 135 0.39 -14.60 -0.59
N PRO A 136 -0.69 -14.37 0.17
CA PRO A 136 -1.41 -15.42 0.87
C PRO A 136 -1.96 -16.49 -0.07
N GLN A 137 -1.99 -17.75 0.37
CA GLN A 137 -2.51 -18.83 -0.46
C GLN A 137 -3.97 -18.59 -0.87
N THR A 138 -4.80 -18.04 0.02
CA THR A 138 -6.18 -17.67 -0.27
C THR A 138 -6.30 -16.65 -1.41
N ILE A 139 -5.40 -15.67 -1.47
CA ILE A 139 -5.34 -14.70 -2.56
C ILE A 139 -4.86 -15.36 -3.87
N LYS A 140 -3.87 -16.26 -3.81
CA LYS A 140 -3.42 -17.01 -4.98
C LYS A 140 -4.55 -17.86 -5.57
N ASP A 141 -5.31 -18.52 -4.72
CA ASP A 141 -6.44 -19.36 -5.11
C ASP A 141 -7.57 -18.50 -5.71
N ALA A 142 -7.82 -17.32 -5.13
CA ALA A 142 -8.79 -16.34 -5.62
C ALA A 142 -8.41 -15.80 -7.02
N ILE A 143 -7.14 -15.42 -7.22
CA ILE A 143 -6.62 -15.00 -8.53
C ILE A 143 -6.76 -16.13 -9.54
N THR A 144 -6.31 -17.33 -9.20
CA THR A 144 -6.34 -18.49 -10.11
C THR A 144 -7.77 -18.88 -10.48
N GLY A 145 -8.69 -18.81 -9.52
CA GLY A 145 -10.10 -19.11 -9.69
C GLY A 145 -10.93 -17.97 -10.30
N GLY A 146 -10.35 -16.77 -10.44
CA GLY A 146 -11.08 -15.57 -10.86
C GLY A 146 -12.25 -15.25 -9.92
N LYS A 147 -12.02 -15.28 -8.61
CA LYS A 147 -13.05 -15.07 -7.58
C LYS A 147 -12.67 -13.94 -6.64
N PRO A 148 -13.64 -13.17 -6.14
CA PRO A 148 -13.35 -12.13 -5.17
C PRO A 148 -12.89 -12.72 -3.84
N MET A 149 -11.96 -12.05 -3.17
CA MET A 149 -11.43 -12.43 -1.86
C MET A 149 -10.74 -11.24 -1.19
N THR A 150 -10.76 -11.18 0.14
CA THR A 150 -9.96 -10.23 0.90
C THR A 150 -9.13 -10.98 1.94
N ALA A 151 -7.86 -10.62 2.07
CA ALA A 151 -6.98 -11.10 3.13
C ALA A 151 -6.23 -9.93 3.76
N LYS A 152 -5.82 -10.10 5.01
CA LYS A 152 -4.98 -9.12 5.72
C LYS A 152 -3.70 -9.80 6.17
N GLU A 153 -2.57 -9.25 5.77
CA GLU A 153 -1.23 -9.72 6.17
C GLU A 153 -0.47 -8.55 6.80
N GLY A 154 -0.23 -8.65 8.11
CA GLY A 154 0.35 -7.53 8.86
C GLY A 154 -0.56 -6.29 8.80
N GLN A 155 -0.03 -5.20 8.24
CA GLN A 155 -0.78 -3.95 8.05
C GLN A 155 -1.41 -3.83 6.66
N THR A 156 -1.06 -4.70 5.72
CA THR A 156 -1.54 -4.62 4.34
C THR A 156 -2.81 -5.43 4.17
N THR A 157 -3.82 -4.80 3.56
CA THR A 157 -5.02 -5.47 3.09
C THR A 157 -4.85 -5.78 1.61
N ILE A 158 -5.10 -7.02 1.22
CA ILE A 158 -5.00 -7.49 -0.15
C ILE A 158 -6.39 -7.94 -0.59
N GLU A 159 -6.90 -7.31 -1.64
CA GLU A 159 -8.22 -7.57 -2.19
C GLU A 159 -8.09 -8.12 -3.61
N VAL A 160 -8.90 -9.13 -3.92
CA VAL A 160 -9.17 -9.58 -5.28
C VAL A 160 -10.61 -9.18 -5.55
N GLU A 161 -10.82 -8.37 -6.58
CA GLU A 161 -12.15 -7.98 -7.05
C GLU A 161 -12.35 -8.50 -8.47
N ARG A 162 -13.60 -8.80 -8.82
CA ARG A 162 -13.99 -9.23 -10.17
C ARG A 162 -15.16 -8.40 -10.65
N ASP A 163 -15.03 -7.89 -11.87
CA ASP A 163 -16.10 -7.20 -12.58
C ASP A 163 -16.41 -7.93 -13.89
N ASP A 164 -17.57 -8.58 -13.95
CA ASP A 164 -18.03 -9.25 -15.18
C ASP A 164 -18.73 -8.24 -16.08
N TRP A 165 -18.20 -8.05 -17.29
CA TRP A 165 -18.76 -7.07 -18.21
C TRP A 165 -20.21 -7.42 -18.59
N PRO A 166 -21.13 -6.44 -18.69
CA PRO A 166 -22.53 -6.67 -19.05
C PRO A 166 -22.74 -7.38 -20.39
N THR A 167 -21.74 -7.31 -21.28
CA THR A 167 -21.75 -8.00 -22.58
C THR A 167 -21.57 -9.52 -22.46
N GLY A 168 -21.11 -10.01 -21.31
CA GLY A 168 -20.73 -11.40 -21.07
C GLY A 168 -19.50 -11.85 -21.86
N LYS A 169 -18.81 -10.94 -22.56
CA LYS A 169 -17.66 -11.28 -23.42
C LYS A 169 -16.35 -11.46 -22.65
N GLY A 170 -16.27 -10.86 -21.46
CA GLY A 170 -15.07 -10.89 -20.65
C GLY A 170 -15.35 -10.35 -19.26
N TYR A 171 -14.28 -10.12 -18.52
CA TYR A 171 -14.30 -9.58 -17.17
C TYR A 171 -12.95 -8.96 -16.84
N GLU A 172 -12.94 -8.20 -15.76
CA GLU A 172 -11.73 -7.70 -15.13
C GLU A 172 -11.47 -8.45 -13.83
N LEU A 173 -10.21 -8.65 -13.52
CA LEU A 173 -9.77 -9.16 -12.23
C LEU A 173 -8.74 -8.17 -11.66
N HIS A 174 -9.08 -7.56 -10.52
CA HIS A 174 -8.25 -6.56 -9.87
C HIS A 174 -7.59 -7.20 -8.66
N VAL A 175 -6.29 -6.92 -8.45
CA VAL A 175 -5.59 -7.26 -7.20
C VAL A 175 -5.08 -5.97 -6.58
N ILE A 176 -5.64 -5.60 -5.45
CA ILE A 176 -5.46 -4.28 -4.82
C ILE A 176 -4.74 -4.46 -3.48
N PHE A 177 -3.69 -3.68 -3.27
CA PHE A 177 -2.94 -3.59 -2.01
C PHE A 177 -3.22 -2.23 -1.37
N LYS A 178 -3.69 -2.25 -0.11
CA LYS A 178 -3.99 -1.08 0.72
C LYS A 178 -3.24 -1.15 2.04
#